data_AF-A0A930SSL6-F1
#
_entry.id   AF-A0A930SSL6-F1
#
_cell.length_a   1.000
_cell.length_b   1.000
_cell.length_c   1.000
_cell.angle_alpha   90.00
_cell.angle_beta   90.00
_cell.angle_gamma   90.00
#
_symmetry.space_group_name_H-M   'P 1'
#
loop_
_entity.id
_entity.type
_entity.pdbx_description
1 polymer ?
#
loop_
_entity_poly.entity_id
_entity_poly.type
_entity_poly.pdbx_seq_one_letter_code
_entity_poly.pdbx_strand_id
1 'polypeptide(L)'
;MSPPISAYFNRLQLRGLVRLADLMLPRSGEYPAFSELGCIEHIDVIAEHIPEPELKDLKLLLGVLAATPRPGLQTLLKLMQSPAPWPESVATVLRQMDTGLRGIVMSLYYSGRKGSHYNGPTPLELMGVEIIRVPLN
;
A
#
# COMPACT_ATOMS: atom_id res chain seq x y z
N MET A 1 6.79 8.53 11.85
CA MET A 1 7.58 8.95 10.66
C MET A 1 6.69 9.85 9.79
N SER A 2 7.19 11.00 9.33
CA SER A 2 6.42 11.84 8.39
C SER A 2 6.50 11.22 6.98
N PRO A 3 5.41 11.25 6.19
CA PRO A 3 5.45 10.69 4.83
C PRO A 3 6.46 11.44 3.95
N PRO A 4 7.16 10.73 3.04
CA PRO A 4 8.09 11.33 2.09
C PRO A 4 7.37 12.27 1.10
N ILE A 5 8.16 13.03 0.36
CA ILE A 5 7.63 13.88 -0.72
C ILE A 5 7.39 12.98 -1.95
N SER A 6 6.17 12.99 -2.46
CA SER A 6 5.76 12.32 -3.70
C SER A 6 5.36 13.38 -4.73
N ALA A 7 5.66 13.13 -6.00
CA ALA A 7 5.23 13.98 -7.11
C ALA A 7 3.71 13.89 -7.34
N TYR A 8 3.10 12.76 -6.98
CA TYR A 8 1.69 12.47 -7.24
C TYR A 8 0.81 12.67 -6.01
N PHE A 9 1.27 12.30 -4.81
CA PHE A 9 0.45 12.28 -3.60
C PHE A 9 0.91 13.30 -2.56
N ASN A 10 -0.05 13.90 -1.85
CA ASN A 10 0.25 14.72 -0.69
C ASN A 10 0.44 13.87 0.58
N ARG A 11 0.97 14.48 1.64
CA ARG A 11 1.23 13.80 2.92
C ARG A 11 -0.01 13.16 3.56
N LEU A 12 -1.19 13.77 3.38
CA LEU A 12 -2.44 13.22 3.93
C LEU A 12 -2.78 11.90 3.23
N GLN A 13 -2.72 11.87 1.90
CA GLN A 13 -2.99 10.68 1.08
C GLN A 13 -2.00 9.56 1.40
N LEU A 14 -0.71 9.87 1.46
CA LEU A 14 0.33 8.89 1.84
C LEU A 14 0.09 8.34 3.25
N ARG A 15 -0.32 9.19 4.21
CA ARG A 15 -0.70 8.75 5.54
C ARG A 15 -1.89 7.79 5.51
N GLY A 16 -2.90 8.05 4.68
CA GLY A 16 -4.05 7.15 4.50
C GLY A 16 -3.62 5.76 4.05
N LEU A 17 -2.77 5.69 3.01
CA LEU A 17 -2.25 4.42 2.51
C LEU A 17 -1.41 3.69 3.56
N VAL A 18 -0.46 4.37 4.20
CA VAL A 18 0.42 3.76 5.22
C VAL A 18 -0.40 3.19 6.38
N ARG A 19 -1.42 3.90 6.86
CA ARG A 19 -2.28 3.42 7.95
C ARG A 19 -3.07 2.17 7.57
N LEU A 20 -3.56 2.09 6.34
CA LEU A 20 -4.24 0.88 5.85
C LEU A 20 -3.22 -0.25 5.66
N ALA A 21 -2.08 0.04 5.05
CA ALA A 21 -1.03 -0.93 4.77
C ALA A 21 -0.47 -1.56 6.05
N ASP A 22 -0.29 -0.81 7.13
CA ASP A 22 0.10 -1.34 8.44
C ASP A 22 -0.94 -2.30 9.06
N LEU A 23 -2.22 -2.19 8.67
CA LEU A 23 -3.23 -3.16 9.08
C LEU A 23 -3.16 -4.44 8.23
N MET A 24 -2.71 -4.34 6.98
CA MET A 24 -2.54 -5.47 6.06
C MET A 24 -1.23 -6.22 6.33
N LEU A 25 -0.16 -5.48 6.64
CA LEU A 25 1.20 -5.94 6.87
C LEU A 25 1.76 -5.30 8.14
N PRO A 26 1.23 -5.68 9.33
CA PRO A 26 1.82 -5.28 10.60
C PRO A 26 3.17 -5.98 10.80
N ARG A 27 3.97 -5.50 11.76
CA ARG A 27 5.18 -6.23 12.18
C ARG A 27 4.79 -7.66 12.58
N SER A 28 5.54 -8.64 12.08
CA SER A 28 5.33 -10.06 12.36
C SER A 28 6.67 -10.77 12.45
N GLY A 29 7.10 -11.12 13.67
CA GLY A 29 8.44 -11.67 13.89
C GLY A 29 9.53 -10.72 13.37
N GLU A 30 10.37 -11.21 12.47
CA GLU A 30 11.45 -10.45 11.83
C GLU A 30 10.96 -9.53 10.69
N TYR A 31 9.75 -9.74 10.19
CA TYR A 31 9.19 -8.94 9.11
C TYR A 31 8.77 -7.55 9.63
N PRO A 32 9.32 -6.46 9.08
CA PRO A 32 8.96 -5.10 9.50
C PRO A 32 7.51 -4.78 9.12
N ALA A 33 6.84 -3.90 9.85
CA ALA A 33 5.58 -3.35 9.37
C ALA A 33 5.81 -2.53 8.08
N PHE A 34 4.75 -2.32 7.30
CA PHE A 34 4.83 -1.53 6.06
C PHE A 34 5.45 -0.14 6.28
N SER A 35 4.99 0.58 7.32
CA SER A 35 5.50 1.91 7.68
C SER A 35 6.96 1.90 8.12
N GLU A 36 7.44 0.80 8.69
CA GLU A 36 8.80 0.68 9.21
C GLU A 36 9.80 0.39 8.11
N LEU A 37 9.40 -0.44 7.13
CA LEU A 37 10.20 -0.69 5.93
C LEU A 37 10.41 0.61 5.12
N GLY A 38 9.50 1.57 5.23
CA GLY A 38 9.60 2.87 4.55
C GLY A 38 9.45 2.79 3.02
N CYS A 39 9.01 1.65 2.48
CA CYS A 39 8.88 1.42 1.04
C CYS A 39 7.90 2.37 0.32
N ILE A 40 7.05 3.09 1.08
CA ILE A 40 6.18 4.15 0.57
C ILE A 40 6.94 5.27 -0.17
N GLU A 41 8.24 5.44 0.11
CA GLU A 41 9.13 6.35 -0.64
C GLU A 41 9.19 6.07 -2.14
N HIS A 42 8.84 4.84 -2.56
CA HIS A 42 8.92 4.39 -3.95
C HIS A 42 7.56 4.35 -4.65
N ILE A 43 6.51 4.92 -4.05
CA ILE A 43 5.14 4.90 -4.59
C ILE A 43 5.01 5.54 -5.98
N ASP A 44 5.85 6.52 -6.28
CA ASP A 44 5.80 7.25 -7.55
C ASP A 44 6.06 6.35 -8.75
N VAL A 45 6.83 5.26 -8.58
CA VAL A 45 7.05 4.25 -9.63
C VAL A 45 5.76 3.57 -10.04
N ILE A 46 4.83 3.37 -9.10
CA ILE A 46 3.51 2.83 -9.42
C ILE A 46 2.64 3.94 -10.00
N ALA A 47 2.64 5.11 -9.36
CA ALA A 47 1.77 6.23 -9.69
C ALA A 47 1.95 6.77 -11.12
N GLU A 48 3.19 6.77 -11.62
CA GLU A 48 3.54 7.20 -12.99
C GLU A 48 2.83 6.40 -14.08
N HIS A 49 2.44 5.16 -13.78
CA HIS A 49 1.79 4.27 -14.74
C HIS A 49 0.26 4.22 -14.57
N ILE A 50 -0.31 5.00 -13.63
CA ILE A 50 -1.76 5.04 -13.39
C ILE A 50 -2.38 6.11 -14.31
N PRO A 51 -3.42 5.78 -15.11
CA PRO A 51 -4.17 6.77 -15.89
C PRO A 51 -4.70 7.92 -15.01
N GLU A 52 -4.70 9.15 -15.54
CA GLU A 52 -5.07 10.35 -14.76
C GLU A 52 -6.44 10.25 -14.03
N PRO A 53 -7.52 9.74 -14.64
CA PRO A 53 -8.81 9.60 -13.95
C PRO A 53 -8.73 8.67 -12.74
N GLU A 54 -8.07 7.53 -12.91
CA GLU A 54 -7.88 6.53 -11.85
C GLU A 54 -6.99 7.07 -10.73
N LEU A 55 -5.96 7.83 -11.09
CA LEU A 55 -5.08 8.48 -10.12
C LEU A 55 -5.85 9.51 -9.27
N LYS A 56 -6.78 10.26 -9.86
CA LYS A 56 -7.64 11.21 -9.13
C LYS A 56 -8.56 10.48 -8.15
N ASP A 57 -9.17 9.38 -8.56
CA ASP A 57 -10.03 8.57 -7.70
C ASP A 57 -9.24 7.93 -6.54
N LEU A 58 -8.04 7.44 -6.82
CA LEU A 58 -7.13 6.94 -5.80
C LEU A 58 -6.75 8.04 -4.81
N LYS A 59 -6.41 9.24 -5.27
CA LYS A 59 -6.12 10.40 -4.41
C LYS A 59 -7.27 10.74 -3.47
N LEU A 60 -8.51 10.70 -3.97
CA LEU A 60 -9.70 10.93 -3.15
C LEU A 60 -9.85 9.84 -2.10
N LEU A 61 -9.79 8.57 -2.51
CA LEU A 61 -9.89 7.42 -1.63
C LEU A 61 -8.84 7.48 -0.51
N LEU A 62 -7.57 7.69 -0.85
CA LEU A 62 -6.48 7.80 0.14
C LEU A 62 -6.70 8.96 1.11
N GLY A 63 -7.24 10.09 0.63
CA GLY A 63 -7.64 11.22 1.47
C GLY A 63 -8.72 10.84 2.49
N VAL A 64 -9.73 10.09 2.06
CA VAL A 64 -10.78 9.57 2.96
C VAL A 64 -10.18 8.62 3.99
N LEU A 65 -9.37 7.64 3.56
CA LEU A 65 -8.70 6.69 4.46
C LEU A 65 -7.84 7.39 5.52
N ALA A 66 -7.22 8.52 5.17
CA ALA A 66 -6.41 9.30 6.09
C ALA A 66 -7.23 9.90 7.25
N ALA A 67 -8.48 10.28 6.99
CA ALA A 67 -9.42 10.82 7.98
C ALA A 67 -10.16 9.72 8.76
N THR A 68 -10.32 8.52 8.18
CA THR A 68 -11.03 7.41 8.82
C THR A 68 -10.33 6.96 10.11
N PRO A 69 -11.05 6.81 11.25
CA PRO A 69 -10.46 6.31 12.49
C PRO A 69 -10.04 4.84 12.36
N ARG A 70 -9.11 4.38 13.20
CA ARG A 70 -8.55 3.01 13.11
C ARG A 70 -9.62 1.90 13.10
N PRO A 71 -10.67 1.91 13.93
CA PRO A 71 -11.73 0.91 13.85
C PRO A 71 -12.45 0.92 12.50
N GLY A 72 -12.66 2.09 11.91
CA GLY A 72 -13.26 2.23 10.58
C GLY A 72 -12.39 1.62 9.48
N LEU A 73 -11.07 1.81 9.54
CA LEU A 73 -10.13 1.17 8.60
C LEU A 73 -10.13 -0.36 8.74
N GLN A 74 -10.17 -0.87 9.98
CA GLN A 74 -10.26 -2.32 10.23
C GLN A 74 -11.57 -2.90 9.69
N THR A 75 -12.70 -2.20 9.89
CA THR A 75 -13.99 -2.60 9.34
C THR A 75 -13.95 -2.59 7.81
N LEU A 76 -13.46 -1.52 7.20
CA LEU A 76 -13.32 -1.44 5.74
C LEU A 76 -12.48 -2.60 5.19
N LEU A 77 -11.35 -2.91 5.83
CA LEU A 77 -10.50 -4.04 5.42
C LEU A 77 -11.24 -5.38 5.50
N LYS A 78 -12.05 -5.61 6.53
CA LYS A 78 -12.89 -6.82 6.62
C LYS A 78 -13.95 -6.87 5.52
N LEU A 79 -14.59 -5.74 5.21
CA LEU A 79 -15.59 -5.67 4.14
C LEU A 79 -14.97 -5.97 2.76
N MET A 80 -13.79 -5.42 2.49
CA MET A 80 -13.02 -5.67 1.26
C MET A 80 -12.67 -7.16 1.09
N GLN A 81 -12.35 -7.85 2.19
CA GLN A 81 -11.97 -9.27 2.19
C GLN A 81 -13.17 -10.24 2.23
N SER A 82 -14.35 -9.76 2.57
CA SER A 82 -15.56 -10.58 2.69
C SER A 82 -16.78 -9.85 2.11
N PRO A 83 -16.81 -9.62 0.79
CA PRO A 83 -17.88 -8.85 0.13
C PRO A 83 -19.18 -9.65 -0.08
N ALA A 84 -19.17 -10.97 0.13
CA ALA A 84 -20.29 -11.88 -0.12
C ALA A 84 -21.67 -11.49 0.46
N PRO A 85 -21.79 -10.87 1.65
CA PRO A 85 -23.10 -10.49 2.19
C PRO A 85 -23.67 -9.18 1.59
N TRP A 86 -22.96 -8.51 0.68
CA TRP A 86 -23.39 -7.23 0.10
C TRP A 86 -24.05 -7.40 -1.27
N PRO A 87 -24.92 -6.46 -1.68
CA PRO A 87 -25.43 -6.39 -3.05
C PRO A 87 -24.28 -6.36 -4.07
N GLU A 88 -24.49 -6.95 -5.25
CA GLU A 88 -23.45 -7.17 -6.25
C GLU A 88 -22.72 -5.88 -6.69
N SER A 89 -23.43 -4.76 -6.78
CA SER A 89 -22.84 -3.46 -7.10
C SER A 89 -21.83 -3.00 -6.05
N VAL A 90 -22.14 -3.18 -4.77
CA VAL A 90 -21.24 -2.84 -3.65
C VAL A 90 -20.11 -3.85 -3.54
N ALA A 91 -20.42 -5.14 -3.69
CA ALA A 91 -19.44 -6.21 -3.66
C ALA A 91 -18.36 -6.02 -4.74
N THR A 92 -18.74 -5.59 -5.93
CA THR A 92 -17.81 -5.28 -7.03
C THR A 92 -16.84 -4.16 -6.64
N VAL A 93 -17.36 -3.05 -6.08
CA VAL A 93 -16.51 -1.94 -5.62
C VAL A 93 -15.57 -2.38 -4.50
N LEU A 94 -16.06 -3.16 -3.53
CA LEU A 94 -15.23 -3.69 -2.44
C LEU A 94 -14.10 -4.58 -2.96
N ARG A 95 -14.36 -5.44 -3.95
CA ARG A 95 -13.33 -6.28 -4.59
C ARG A 95 -12.31 -5.46 -5.38
N GLN A 96 -12.76 -4.43 -6.09
CA GLN A 96 -11.87 -3.53 -6.82
C GLN A 96 -10.97 -2.77 -5.84
N MET A 97 -11.52 -2.29 -4.72
CA MET A 97 -10.73 -1.66 -3.66
C MET A 97 -9.72 -2.62 -3.03
N ASP A 98 -10.12 -3.86 -2.71
CA ASP A 98 -9.17 -4.86 -2.18
C ASP A 98 -8.04 -5.10 -3.18
N THR A 99 -8.39 -5.38 -4.43
CA THR A 99 -7.41 -5.70 -5.48
C THR A 99 -6.45 -4.54 -5.73
N GLY A 100 -6.96 -3.31 -5.87
CA GLY A 100 -6.16 -2.13 -6.13
C GLY A 100 -5.24 -1.77 -4.96
N LEU A 101 -5.80 -1.65 -3.75
CA LEU A 101 -5.02 -1.25 -2.56
C LEU A 101 -4.04 -2.34 -2.15
N ARG A 102 -4.45 -3.62 -2.16
CA ARG A 102 -3.56 -4.75 -1.87
C ARG A 102 -2.47 -4.87 -2.92
N GLY A 103 -2.79 -4.66 -4.20
CA GLY A 103 -1.81 -4.64 -5.28
C GLY A 103 -0.71 -3.63 -5.01
N ILE A 104 -1.07 -2.37 -4.75
CA ILE A 104 -0.10 -1.31 -4.42
C ILE A 104 0.73 -1.68 -3.19
N VAL A 105 0.10 -2.12 -2.10
CA VAL A 105 0.78 -2.45 -0.84
C VAL A 105 1.76 -3.62 -1.03
N MET A 106 1.33 -4.70 -1.69
CA MET A 106 2.17 -5.88 -1.91
C MET A 106 3.30 -5.59 -2.88
N SER A 107 3.04 -4.86 -3.97
CA SER A 107 4.07 -4.45 -4.92
C SER A 107 5.16 -3.61 -4.28
N LEU A 108 4.81 -2.67 -3.40
CA LEU A 108 5.81 -1.87 -2.68
C LEU A 108 6.58 -2.71 -1.66
N TYR A 109 5.87 -3.48 -0.83
CA TYR A 109 6.46 -4.24 0.27
C TYR A 109 7.42 -5.34 -0.21
N TYR A 110 7.08 -6.00 -1.31
CA TYR A 110 7.90 -7.05 -1.94
C TYR A 110 8.68 -6.56 -3.17
N SER A 111 8.89 -5.25 -3.32
CA SER A 111 9.72 -4.70 -4.42
C SER A 111 11.22 -4.92 -4.21
N GLY A 112 11.65 -5.31 -3.00
CA GLY A 112 13.06 -5.29 -2.59
C GLY A 112 13.61 -3.88 -2.35
N ARG A 113 12.77 -2.83 -2.41
CA ARG A 113 13.16 -1.45 -2.09
C ARG A 113 12.73 -1.12 -0.66
N LYS A 114 13.63 -0.47 0.08
CA LYS A 114 13.38 0.06 1.43
C LYS A 114 13.49 1.58 1.44
N GLY A 115 12.90 2.19 2.46
CA GLY A 115 13.04 3.63 2.68
C GLY A 115 14.47 3.99 3.09
N SER A 116 14.85 5.24 2.81
CA SER A 116 16.18 5.81 3.08
C SER A 116 16.64 5.69 4.54
N HIS A 117 15.70 5.59 5.48
CA HIS A 117 15.97 5.48 6.92
C HIS A 117 15.90 4.05 7.48
N TYR A 118 15.55 3.04 6.67
CA TYR A 118 15.44 1.65 7.11
C TYR A 118 16.74 0.88 6.83
N ASN A 119 17.39 0.39 7.89
CA ASN A 119 18.67 -0.34 7.79
C ASN A 119 18.52 -1.87 7.92
N GLY A 120 17.32 -2.37 8.21
CA GLY A 120 17.08 -3.80 8.35
C GLY A 120 17.00 -4.56 7.01
N PRO A 121 16.84 -5.89 7.07
CA PRO A 121 16.61 -6.71 5.88
C PRO A 121 15.22 -6.45 5.30
N THR A 122 15.12 -6.47 3.98
CA THR A 122 13.86 -6.43 3.25
C THR A 122 13.10 -7.76 3.40
N PRO A 123 11.77 -7.76 3.18
CA PRO A 123 11.00 -9.00 3.19
C PRO A 123 11.52 -10.06 2.21
N LEU A 124 12.05 -9.66 1.05
CA LEU A 124 12.63 -10.59 0.07
C LEU A 124 13.93 -11.23 0.59
N GLU A 125 14.79 -10.44 1.24
CA GLU A 125 16.03 -10.93 1.87
C GLU A 125 15.73 -11.92 3.00
N LEU A 126 14.71 -11.64 3.83
CA LEU A 126 14.26 -12.53 4.89
C LEU A 126 13.71 -13.88 4.37
N MET A 127 13.12 -13.88 3.18
CA MET A 127 12.66 -15.10 2.51
C MET A 127 13.79 -15.88 1.83
N GLY A 128 15.01 -15.35 1.80
CA GLY A 128 16.14 -15.95 1.09
C GLY A 128 16.01 -15.90 -0.43
N VAL A 129 15.22 -14.95 -0.97
CA VAL A 129 15.03 -14.79 -2.42
C VAL A 129 16.16 -13.96 -3.00
N GLU A 130 16.88 -14.51 -3.97
CA GLU A 130 17.92 -13.79 -4.72
C GLU A 130 17.32 -13.09 -5.95
N ILE A 131 17.41 -11.76 -6.00
CA ILE A 131 16.90 -10.97 -7.13
C ILE A 131 17.99 -10.86 -8.20
N ILE A 132 17.85 -11.63 -9.28
CA ILE A 132 18.72 -11.51 -10.45
C ILE A 132 18.17 -10.41 -11.36
N ARG A 133 18.86 -9.27 -11.43
CA ARG A 133 18.51 -8.16 -12.34
C ARG A 133 19.17 -8.39 -13.70
N VAL A 134 18.36 -8.64 -14.73
CA VAL A 134 18.84 -8.74 -16.11
C VAL A 134 18.63 -7.38 -16.79
N PRO A 135 19.70 -6.73 -17.29
CA PRO A 135 19.54 -5.50 -18.06
C PRO A 135 18.79 -5.79 -19.37
N LEU A 136 17.77 -4.99 -19.66
CA LEU A 136 17.12 -4.99 -20.97
C LEU A 136 17.99 -4.13 -21.90
N ASN A 137 18.68 -4.79 -22.84
CA ASN A 137 19.45 -4.15 -23.92
C ASN A 137 18.52 -3.61 -25.01
#